data_AF-A0A809WUW6-F1
#
_entry.id   AF-A0A809WUW6-F1
#
_cell.length_a   1.000
_cell.length_b   1.000
_cell.length_c   1.000
_cell.angle_alpha   90.00
_cell.angle_beta   90.00
_cell.angle_gamma   90.00
#
_symmetry.space_group_name_H-M   'P 1'
#
loop_
_entity.id
_entity.type
_entity.pdbx_description
1 polymer ?
#
loop_
_entity_poly.entity_id
_entity_poly.type
_entity_poly.pdbx_seq_one_letter_code
_entity_poly.pdbx_strand_id
1 'polypeptide(L)'
;MLHNFVLTAFYRFASSGSCLEIGLRTPNFPAQAPGLRESASAKAVEARHEAWKARLPKRENDLWDALTALDGGAQASLFAHCASFAVNAVYEPANRYNQARVSAHGVRTRLDRADVLARAVGLDMVQAGWKPSVDNYLGRVTKPRILEAVREAKGESSAQLIDHLKKADMAKEAERLLDGSGWLPEPLRLVDPDAAPVGQEGEAGRLPEFLADDEDQENASDDDPHSSTRLNEIKERDGTAVPQ
;
A
#
# COMPACT_ATOMS: atom_id res chain seq x y z
N MET A 1 7.00 31.97 -11.94
CA MET A 1 7.34 30.79 -11.11
C MET A 1 8.20 31.13 -9.89
N LEU A 2 8.79 32.32 -9.87
CA LEU A 2 9.83 32.76 -8.94
C LEU A 2 9.44 34.15 -8.42
N HIS A 3 10.10 34.64 -7.38
CA HIS A 3 9.49 35.37 -6.25
C HIS A 3 8.59 34.49 -5.39
N ASN A 4 8.30 33.28 -5.84
CA ASN A 4 6.92 32.87 -5.81
C ASN A 4 6.68 31.82 -4.75
N PHE A 5 7.51 30.79 -4.82
CA PHE A 5 7.84 30.02 -3.66
C PHE A 5 8.69 30.84 -2.67
N VAL A 6 8.94 32.14 -2.90
CA VAL A 6 9.84 32.97 -2.09
C VAL A 6 9.11 33.85 -1.11
N LEU A 7 7.80 33.86 -1.17
CA LEU A 7 7.14 33.70 0.12
C LEU A 7 7.24 32.26 0.61
N THR A 8 6.75 31.29 -0.20
CA THR A 8 6.24 29.91 0.11
C THR A 8 5.60 29.75 1.46
N ALA A 9 6.31 30.05 2.51
CA ALA A 9 5.96 29.70 3.86
C ALA A 9 6.11 30.89 4.82
N PHE A 10 6.64 32.02 4.33
CA PHE A 10 7.38 32.93 5.17
C PHE A 10 6.98 34.38 4.90
N TYR A 11 7.80 35.16 4.22
CA TYR A 11 8.87 35.84 4.93
C TYR A 11 8.75 35.87 6.48
N ARG A 12 9.06 34.77 7.17
CA ARG A 12 9.95 34.78 8.34
C ARG A 12 11.16 33.85 8.12
N PHE A 13 12.26 34.29 7.51
CA PHE A 13 12.56 35.65 7.08
C PHE A 13 13.54 35.57 5.91
N ALA A 14 13.07 35.98 4.74
CA ALA A 14 13.83 36.12 3.51
C ALA A 14 14.62 34.86 3.12
N SER A 15 14.00 33.92 2.38
CA SER A 15 14.75 32.83 1.76
C SER A 15 15.66 33.38 0.65
N SER A 16 16.77 33.99 1.02
CA SER A 16 17.88 34.38 0.16
C SER A 16 18.38 33.14 -0.58
N GLY A 17 18.21 32.93 -1.89
CA GLY A 17 17.67 33.77 -2.95
C GLY A 17 17.50 32.91 -4.21
N SER A 18 16.54 32.00 -4.13
CA SER A 18 15.78 31.22 -5.15
C SER A 18 16.25 31.06 -6.61
N CYS A 19 16.19 29.80 -7.07
CA CYS A 19 16.28 29.29 -8.45
C CYS A 19 15.31 28.12 -8.76
N LEU A 20 14.25 27.95 -7.96
CA LEU A 20 13.09 27.04 -8.10
C LEU A 20 13.35 25.58 -8.58
N GLU A 21 13.35 24.62 -7.67
CA GLU A 21 13.26 23.18 -8.00
C GLU A 21 11.81 22.67 -7.88
N ILE A 22 11.18 22.46 -9.03
CA ILE A 22 9.93 21.70 -9.15
C ILE A 22 10.32 20.30 -9.63
N GLY A 23 10.31 19.35 -8.71
CA GLY A 23 10.60 17.95 -8.99
C GLY A 23 9.32 17.13 -9.02
N LEU A 24 9.24 16.20 -9.96
CA LEU A 24 8.27 15.13 -9.89
C LEU A 24 8.76 14.07 -8.91
N ARG A 25 8.02 13.84 -7.82
CA ARG A 25 8.32 12.76 -6.88
C ARG A 25 7.45 11.55 -7.21
N THR A 26 8.07 10.51 -7.74
CA THR A 26 7.42 9.21 -7.92
C THR A 26 7.44 8.45 -6.59
N PRO A 27 6.29 8.00 -6.07
CA PRO A 27 6.27 7.14 -4.88
C PRO A 27 7.00 5.82 -5.19
N ASN A 28 7.77 5.35 -4.23
CA ASN A 28 8.41 4.04 -4.35
C ASN A 28 7.43 2.94 -3.93
N PHE A 29 7.40 1.84 -4.67
CA PHE A 29 6.57 0.66 -4.39
C PHE A 29 7.50 -0.52 -4.05
N PRO A 30 7.99 -0.63 -2.81
CA PRO A 30 8.99 -1.65 -2.45
C PRO A 30 8.43 -3.08 -2.55
N ALA A 31 7.13 -3.26 -2.32
CA ALA A 31 6.44 -4.53 -2.51
C ALA A 31 5.41 -4.39 -3.63
N GLN A 32 5.71 -4.94 -4.81
CA GLN A 32 4.75 -5.03 -5.91
C GLN A 32 3.96 -6.33 -5.78
N ALA A 33 2.64 -6.26 -5.88
CA ALA A 33 1.81 -7.45 -5.93
C ALA A 33 2.22 -8.31 -7.15
N PRO A 34 2.24 -9.65 -7.04
CA PRO A 34 2.48 -10.52 -8.19
C PRO A 34 1.57 -10.15 -9.36
N GLY A 35 2.15 -10.06 -10.57
CA GLY A 35 1.42 -9.72 -11.80
C GLY A 35 1.05 -8.24 -11.97
N LEU A 36 1.41 -7.34 -11.05
CA LEU A 36 1.09 -5.91 -11.16
C LEU A 36 1.69 -5.26 -12.42
N ARG A 37 2.95 -5.58 -12.74
CA ARG A 37 3.64 -5.10 -13.96
C ARG A 37 2.97 -5.61 -15.24
N GLU A 38 2.29 -6.75 -15.15
CA GLU A 38 1.73 -7.45 -16.31
C GLU A 38 0.29 -7.02 -16.58
N SER A 39 -0.28 -6.22 -15.67
CA SER A 39 -1.61 -5.64 -15.77
C SER A 39 -1.76 -4.78 -17.03
N ALA A 40 -3.00 -4.68 -17.52
CA ALA A 40 -3.32 -3.85 -18.68
C ALA A 40 -2.93 -2.38 -18.44
N SER A 41 -3.17 -1.86 -17.24
CA SER A 41 -2.81 -0.49 -16.85
C SER A 41 -1.30 -0.24 -16.88
N ALA A 42 -0.49 -1.16 -16.33
CA ALA A 42 0.96 -1.02 -16.35
C ALA A 42 1.52 -1.03 -17.79
N LYS A 43 1.06 -1.97 -18.63
CA LYS A 43 1.41 -2.04 -20.05
C LYS A 43 0.98 -0.80 -20.83
N ALA A 44 -0.21 -0.25 -20.53
CA ALA A 44 -0.69 0.97 -21.18
C ALA A 44 0.16 2.20 -20.81
N VAL A 45 0.61 2.31 -19.56
CA VAL A 45 1.52 3.38 -19.11
C VAL A 45 2.89 3.24 -19.79
N GLU A 46 3.44 2.03 -19.86
CA GLU A 46 4.72 1.76 -20.53
C GLU A 46 4.64 2.07 -22.03
N ALA A 47 3.60 1.60 -22.72
CA ALA A 47 3.37 1.90 -24.13
C ALA A 47 3.26 3.41 -24.39
N ARG A 48 2.54 4.13 -23.52
CA ARG A 48 2.43 5.60 -23.59
C ARG A 48 3.79 6.27 -23.35
N HIS A 49 4.59 5.76 -22.42
CA HIS A 49 5.93 6.26 -22.15
C HIS A 49 6.86 6.10 -23.35
N GLU A 50 6.91 4.90 -23.94
CA GLU A 50 7.75 4.64 -25.12
C GLU A 50 7.27 5.44 -26.35
N ALA A 51 5.96 5.62 -26.52
CA ALA A 51 5.41 6.48 -27.57
C ALA A 51 5.85 7.94 -27.44
N TRP A 52 5.87 8.49 -26.21
CA TRP A 52 6.40 9.83 -25.96
C TRP A 52 7.91 9.90 -26.17
N LYS A 53 8.65 8.94 -25.64
CA LYS A 53 10.11 8.85 -25.78
C LYS A 53 10.56 8.80 -27.24
N ALA A 54 9.81 8.12 -28.12
CA ALA A 54 10.07 8.08 -29.55
C ALA A 54 9.85 9.42 -30.27
N ARG A 55 8.95 10.28 -29.74
CA ARG A 55 8.63 11.60 -30.30
C ARG A 55 9.54 12.71 -29.76
N LEU A 56 10.07 12.54 -28.55
CA LEU A 56 10.94 13.50 -27.90
C LEU A 56 12.36 13.45 -28.48
N PRO A 57 13.08 14.59 -28.49
CA PRO A 57 14.44 14.62 -29.00
C PRO A 57 15.40 13.82 -28.11
N LYS A 58 16.45 13.27 -28.73
CA LYS A 58 17.49 12.51 -28.01
C LYS A 58 18.41 13.38 -27.16
N ARG A 59 18.60 14.66 -27.53
CA ARG A 59 19.44 15.61 -26.80
C ARG A 59 18.54 16.50 -25.96
N GLU A 60 18.90 16.65 -24.69
CA GLU A 60 18.15 17.47 -23.73
C GLU A 60 18.06 18.93 -24.15
N ASN A 61 19.13 19.47 -24.77
CA ASN A 61 19.16 20.86 -25.25
C ASN A 61 18.08 21.17 -26.32
N ASP A 62 17.61 20.16 -27.05
CA ASP A 62 16.61 20.33 -28.10
C ASP A 62 15.16 20.20 -27.54
N LEU A 63 15.01 19.83 -26.26
CA LEU A 63 13.70 19.53 -25.65
C LEU A 63 12.78 20.75 -25.61
N TRP A 64 13.32 21.92 -25.26
CA TRP A 64 12.52 23.14 -25.14
C TRP A 64 11.84 23.50 -26.45
N ASP A 65 12.59 23.49 -27.55
CA ASP A 65 12.08 23.78 -28.88
C ASP A 65 11.06 22.71 -29.32
N ALA A 66 11.32 21.44 -29.03
CA ALA A 66 10.37 20.37 -29.30
C ALA A 66 9.05 20.54 -28.53
N LEU A 67 9.09 20.93 -27.26
CA LEU A 67 7.90 21.15 -26.43
C LEU A 67 7.09 22.37 -26.89
N THR A 68 7.74 23.47 -27.28
CA THR A 68 7.07 24.67 -27.77
C THR A 68 6.44 24.49 -29.16
N ALA A 69 6.94 23.53 -29.94
CA ALA A 69 6.36 23.14 -31.23
C ALA A 69 5.13 22.20 -31.10
N LEU A 70 4.89 21.59 -29.93
CA LEU A 70 3.69 20.78 -29.70
C LEU A 70 2.44 21.66 -29.63
N ASP A 71 1.32 21.18 -30.19
CA ASP A 71 0.03 21.80 -29.94
C ASP A 71 -0.41 21.65 -28.46
N GLY A 72 -1.41 22.44 -28.06
CA GLY A 72 -1.88 22.45 -26.67
C GLY A 72 -2.41 21.10 -26.18
N GLY A 73 -2.98 20.27 -27.06
CA GLY A 73 -3.46 18.93 -26.71
C GLY A 73 -2.31 17.96 -26.42
N ALA A 74 -1.28 17.99 -27.26
CA ALA A 74 -0.07 17.22 -27.07
C ALA A 74 0.71 17.66 -25.83
N GLN A 75 0.81 18.96 -25.56
CA GLN A 75 1.41 19.48 -24.32
C GLN A 75 0.64 19.00 -23.09
N ALA A 76 -0.69 19.11 -23.09
CA ALA A 76 -1.53 18.66 -21.99
C ALA A 76 -1.43 17.15 -21.76
N SER A 77 -1.39 16.35 -22.84
CA SER A 77 -1.26 14.89 -22.76
C SER A 77 0.10 14.46 -22.20
N LEU A 78 1.20 15.11 -22.63
CA LEU A 78 2.52 14.86 -22.08
C LEU A 78 2.61 15.28 -20.60
N PHE A 79 2.05 16.45 -20.27
CA PHE A 79 1.96 16.91 -18.88
C PHE A 79 1.19 15.92 -18.01
N ALA A 80 0.02 15.44 -18.46
CA ALA A 80 -0.76 14.44 -17.76
C ALA A 80 0.01 13.11 -17.57
N HIS A 81 0.74 12.67 -18.60
CA HIS A 81 1.62 11.50 -18.50
C HIS A 81 2.69 11.69 -17.42
N CYS A 82 3.40 12.82 -17.43
CA CYS A 82 4.35 13.16 -16.39
C CYS A 82 3.68 13.19 -15.01
N ALA A 83 2.61 13.97 -14.83
CA ALA A 83 1.89 14.12 -13.57
C ALA A 83 1.37 12.79 -13.01
N SER A 84 1.03 11.83 -13.85
CA SER A 84 0.58 10.50 -13.40
C SER A 84 1.61 9.77 -12.53
N PHE A 85 2.91 9.98 -12.77
CA PHE A 85 3.97 9.42 -11.94
C PHE A 85 4.05 10.05 -10.54
N ALA A 86 3.49 11.25 -10.33
CA ALA A 86 3.46 11.92 -9.03
C ALA A 86 2.27 11.50 -8.16
N VAL A 87 1.32 10.72 -8.69
CA VAL A 87 0.14 10.29 -7.93
C VAL A 87 0.57 9.27 -6.87
N ASN A 88 0.43 9.65 -5.60
CA ASN A 88 0.72 8.78 -4.47
C ASN A 88 -0.57 8.36 -3.77
N ALA A 89 -1.02 7.15 -4.06
CA ALA A 89 -2.14 6.47 -3.43
C ALA A 89 -1.68 5.22 -2.63
N VAL A 90 -0.43 5.19 -2.18
CA VAL A 90 0.10 4.05 -1.41
C VAL A 90 -0.48 4.07 -0.01
N TYR A 91 -0.96 2.93 0.49
CA TYR A 91 -1.23 2.76 1.91
C TYR A 91 0.05 2.36 2.63
N GLU A 92 0.41 3.10 3.68
CA GLU A 92 1.57 2.82 4.53
C GLU A 92 1.10 2.79 5.98
N PRO A 93 1.18 1.65 6.69
CA PRO A 93 0.77 1.61 8.09
C PRO A 93 1.69 2.49 8.94
N ALA A 94 1.11 3.34 9.78
CA ALA A 94 1.88 4.13 10.73
C ALA A 94 2.34 3.23 11.89
N ASN A 95 3.59 2.78 11.84
CA ASN A 95 4.21 1.92 12.86
C ASN A 95 5.34 2.64 13.58
N ARG A 96 5.81 2.07 14.70
CA ARG A 96 6.86 2.65 15.55
C ARG A 96 8.15 3.01 14.78
N TYR A 97 8.42 2.32 13.68
CA TYR A 97 9.61 2.49 12.85
C TYR A 97 9.50 3.63 11.83
N ASN A 98 8.30 3.97 11.36
CA ASN A 98 8.07 5.03 10.37
C ASN A 98 7.29 6.25 10.91
N GLN A 99 6.94 6.28 12.20
CA GLN A 99 6.21 7.37 12.87
C GLN A 99 6.79 8.77 12.61
N ALA A 100 8.11 8.90 12.47
CA ALA A 100 8.76 10.19 12.18
C ALA A 100 8.55 10.69 10.73
N ARG A 101 8.13 9.83 9.81
CA ARG A 101 7.96 10.12 8.38
C ARG A 101 6.51 10.02 7.90
N VAL A 102 5.70 9.20 8.57
CA VAL A 102 4.35 8.85 8.15
C VAL A 102 3.41 8.91 9.35
N SER A 103 2.45 9.84 9.31
CA SER A 103 1.36 9.88 10.31
C SER A 103 0.12 9.18 9.74
N ALA A 104 -0.63 8.48 10.60
CA ALA A 104 -1.88 7.83 10.20
C ALA A 104 -2.87 8.83 9.57
N HIS A 105 -2.96 10.05 10.13
CA HIS A 105 -3.77 11.13 9.58
C HIS A 105 -3.30 11.58 8.19
N GLY A 106 -1.98 11.67 7.98
CA GLY A 106 -1.40 12.03 6.68
C GLY A 106 -1.67 11.00 5.59
N VAL A 107 -1.57 9.70 5.94
CA VAL A 107 -1.89 8.60 5.02
C VAL A 107 -3.38 8.61 4.66
N ARG A 108 -4.26 8.74 5.65
CA ARG A 108 -5.70 8.85 5.42
C ARG A 108 -6.04 10.02 4.51
N THR A 109 -5.55 11.22 4.84
CA THR A 109 -5.79 12.42 4.03
C THR A 109 -5.30 12.25 2.60
N ARG A 110 -4.15 11.61 2.40
CA ARG A 110 -3.61 11.32 1.06
C ARG A 110 -4.53 10.38 0.28
N LEU A 111 -5.04 9.32 0.91
CA LEU A 111 -5.95 8.37 0.27
C LEU A 111 -7.30 9.02 -0.05
N ASP A 112 -7.86 9.84 0.85
CA ASP A 112 -9.09 10.59 0.58
C ASP A 112 -8.95 11.51 -0.66
N ARG A 113 -7.76 12.11 -0.85
CA ARG A 113 -7.46 12.91 -2.06
C ARG A 113 -7.26 12.04 -3.30
N ALA A 114 -6.66 10.86 -3.15
CA ALA A 114 -6.55 9.90 -4.24
C ALA A 114 -7.94 9.42 -4.70
N ASP A 115 -8.90 9.24 -3.79
CA ASP A 115 -10.27 8.87 -4.12
C ASP A 115 -11.00 9.95 -4.92
N VAL A 116 -10.77 11.24 -4.59
CA VAL A 116 -11.28 12.36 -5.39
C VAL A 116 -10.74 12.29 -6.81
N LEU A 117 -9.44 12.03 -6.97
CA LEU A 117 -8.83 11.88 -8.29
C LEU A 117 -9.40 10.66 -9.03
N ALA A 118 -9.52 9.52 -8.36
CA ALA A 118 -10.06 8.29 -8.91
C ALA A 118 -11.49 8.49 -9.43
N ARG A 119 -12.36 9.16 -8.67
CA ARG A 119 -13.71 9.54 -9.12
C ARG A 119 -13.67 10.49 -10.33
N ALA A 120 -12.82 11.52 -10.28
CA ALA A 120 -12.72 12.49 -11.36
C ALA A 120 -12.27 11.87 -12.71
N VAL A 121 -11.45 10.81 -12.67
CA VAL A 121 -11.02 10.07 -13.87
C VAL A 121 -11.88 8.85 -14.19
N GLY A 122 -12.92 8.57 -13.39
CA GLY A 122 -13.78 7.39 -13.55
C GLY A 122 -13.02 6.06 -13.40
N LEU A 123 -12.07 5.99 -12.47
CA LEU A 123 -11.30 4.77 -12.20
C LEU A 123 -12.21 3.71 -11.58
N ASP A 124 -12.39 2.60 -12.30
CA ASP A 124 -13.05 1.40 -11.78
C ASP A 124 -12.02 0.27 -11.67
N MET A 125 -11.79 -0.20 -10.44
CA MET A 125 -10.80 -1.25 -10.17
C MET A 125 -11.18 -2.61 -10.78
N VAL A 126 -12.48 -2.93 -10.89
CA VAL A 126 -12.95 -4.14 -11.57
C VAL A 126 -12.66 -4.04 -13.06
N GLN A 127 -12.99 -2.91 -13.69
CA GLN A 127 -12.70 -2.69 -15.12
C GLN A 127 -11.20 -2.59 -15.40
N ALA A 128 -10.41 -2.11 -14.43
CA ALA A 128 -8.95 -2.15 -14.48
C ALA A 128 -8.37 -3.58 -14.37
N GLY A 129 -9.22 -4.59 -14.17
CA GLY A 129 -8.86 -6.00 -14.13
C GLY A 129 -8.46 -6.52 -12.76
N TRP A 130 -8.74 -5.77 -11.69
CA TRP A 130 -8.51 -6.26 -10.34
C TRP A 130 -9.54 -7.34 -10.00
N LYS A 131 -9.07 -8.46 -9.46
CA LYS A 131 -9.91 -9.52 -8.88
C LYS A 131 -9.21 -10.15 -7.69
N PRO A 132 -9.97 -10.61 -6.68
CA PRO A 132 -9.36 -11.26 -5.52
C PRO A 132 -8.78 -12.62 -5.94
N SER A 133 -7.53 -12.88 -5.55
CA SER A 133 -6.86 -14.16 -5.75
C SER A 133 -6.12 -14.57 -4.48
N VAL A 134 -5.71 -15.84 -4.42
CA VAL A 134 -4.86 -16.37 -3.35
C VAL A 134 -3.55 -15.57 -3.24
N ASP A 135 -2.93 -15.25 -4.38
CA ASP A 135 -1.62 -14.60 -4.42
C ASP A 135 -1.66 -13.10 -4.04
N ASN A 136 -2.81 -12.44 -4.18
CA ASN A 136 -2.92 -11.00 -3.92
C ASN A 136 -3.61 -10.64 -2.59
N TYR A 137 -4.72 -11.27 -2.24
CA TYR A 137 -5.60 -10.84 -1.15
C TYR A 137 -6.02 -12.03 -0.27
N LEU A 138 -6.62 -13.06 -0.87
CA LEU A 138 -7.25 -14.17 -0.13
C LEU A 138 -6.23 -15.00 0.66
N GLY A 139 -4.99 -15.13 0.18
CA GLY A 139 -3.92 -15.78 0.93
C GLY A 139 -3.37 -14.94 2.10
N ARG A 140 -3.61 -13.61 2.08
CA ARG A 140 -3.04 -12.66 3.05
C ARG A 140 -3.99 -12.33 4.20
N VAL A 141 -5.30 -12.40 3.98
CA VAL A 141 -6.30 -12.12 5.02
C VAL A 141 -6.60 -13.34 5.89
N THR A 142 -7.29 -13.14 7.02
CA THR A 142 -7.69 -14.21 7.95
C THR A 142 -8.87 -15.03 7.41
N LYS A 143 -9.10 -16.25 7.91
CA LYS A 143 -10.24 -17.08 7.51
C LYS A 143 -11.60 -16.35 7.67
N PRO A 144 -11.89 -15.67 8.79
CA PRO A 144 -13.14 -14.92 8.94
C PRO A 144 -13.33 -13.88 7.83
N ARG A 145 -12.27 -13.18 7.44
CA ARG A 145 -12.32 -12.17 6.38
C ARG A 145 -12.56 -12.78 5.00
N ILE A 146 -12.04 -13.97 4.71
CA ILE A 146 -12.36 -14.72 3.48
C ILE A 146 -13.85 -15.05 3.44
N LEU A 147 -14.41 -15.56 4.56
CA LEU A 147 -15.82 -15.90 4.67
C LEU A 147 -16.72 -14.67 4.49
N GLU A 148 -16.33 -13.54 5.09
CA GLU A 148 -17.02 -12.27 4.91
C GLU A 148 -17.03 -11.80 3.46
N ALA A 149 -15.88 -11.85 2.77
CA ALA A 149 -15.80 -11.50 1.35
C ALA A 149 -16.73 -12.37 0.49
N VAL A 150 -16.74 -13.69 0.72
CA VAL A 150 -17.64 -14.62 0.01
C VAL A 150 -19.10 -14.36 0.36
N ARG A 151 -19.41 -14.09 1.63
CA ARG A 151 -20.76 -13.75 2.10
C ARG A 151 -21.28 -12.48 1.44
N GLU A 152 -20.48 -11.42 1.38
CA GLU A 152 -20.84 -10.16 0.73
C GLU A 152 -21.09 -10.33 -0.76
N ALA A 153 -20.26 -11.14 -1.45
CA ALA A 153 -20.33 -11.29 -2.89
C ALA A 153 -21.38 -12.30 -3.38
N LYS A 154 -21.57 -13.40 -2.64
CA LYS A 154 -22.35 -14.58 -3.07
C LYS A 154 -23.40 -15.05 -2.06
N GLY A 155 -23.44 -14.46 -0.87
CA GLY A 155 -24.41 -14.76 0.18
C GLY A 155 -23.94 -15.81 1.20
N GLU A 156 -24.71 -15.93 2.29
CA GLU A 156 -24.39 -16.77 3.44
C GLU A 156 -24.20 -18.26 3.09
N SER A 157 -25.04 -18.78 2.20
CA SER A 157 -24.99 -20.18 1.77
C SER A 157 -23.64 -20.56 1.16
N SER A 158 -23.00 -19.64 0.42
CA SER A 158 -21.68 -19.88 -0.17
C SER A 158 -20.56 -19.82 0.86
N ALA A 159 -20.68 -19.00 1.90
CA ALA A 159 -19.72 -18.95 2.99
C ALA A 159 -19.72 -20.26 3.82
N GLN A 160 -20.91 -20.82 4.08
CA GLN A 160 -21.07 -22.10 4.80
C GLN A 160 -20.46 -23.30 4.04
N LEU A 161 -20.36 -23.24 2.70
CA LEU A 161 -19.72 -24.30 1.91
C LEU A 161 -18.20 -24.38 2.12
N ILE A 162 -17.57 -23.32 2.62
CA ILE A 162 -16.10 -23.22 2.71
C ILE A 162 -15.58 -23.03 4.14
N ASP A 163 -16.47 -22.86 5.14
CA ASP A 163 -16.12 -22.52 6.52
C ASP A 163 -15.21 -23.54 7.23
N HIS A 164 -15.43 -24.82 6.97
CA HIS A 164 -14.73 -25.96 7.54
C HIS A 164 -13.38 -26.22 6.86
N LEU A 165 -13.10 -25.57 5.73
CA LEU A 165 -11.88 -25.77 4.98
C LEU A 165 -10.66 -25.20 5.73
N LYS A 166 -9.50 -25.81 5.49
CA LYS A 166 -8.22 -25.24 5.92
C LYS A 166 -7.91 -23.97 5.12
N LYS A 167 -7.11 -23.06 5.67
CA LYS A 167 -6.96 -21.69 5.12
C LYS A 167 -6.55 -21.67 3.64
N ALA A 168 -5.59 -22.51 3.25
CA ALA A 168 -5.13 -22.59 1.87
C ALA A 168 -6.24 -23.04 0.91
N ASP A 169 -7.02 -24.06 1.30
CA ASP A 169 -8.11 -24.59 0.48
C ASP A 169 -9.30 -23.63 0.45
N MET A 170 -9.60 -22.99 1.59
CA MET A 170 -10.60 -21.92 1.70
C MET A 170 -10.27 -20.75 0.77
N ALA A 171 -9.01 -20.31 0.71
CA ALA A 171 -8.60 -19.22 -0.17
C ALA A 171 -8.75 -19.58 -1.66
N LYS A 172 -8.40 -20.82 -2.04
CA LYS A 172 -8.57 -21.30 -3.43
C LYS A 172 -10.04 -21.41 -3.83
N GLU A 173 -10.89 -21.94 -2.95
CA GLU A 173 -12.32 -22.06 -3.24
C GLU A 173 -13.01 -20.69 -3.23
N ALA A 174 -12.60 -19.79 -2.33
CA ALA A 174 -13.06 -18.40 -2.35
C ALA A 174 -12.67 -17.68 -3.64
N GLU A 175 -11.47 -17.89 -4.18
CA GLU A 175 -11.08 -17.34 -5.49
C GLU A 175 -12.05 -17.81 -6.59
N ARG A 176 -12.38 -19.11 -6.62
CA ARG A 176 -13.34 -19.67 -7.57
C ARG A 176 -14.74 -19.10 -7.41
N LEU A 177 -15.19 -18.90 -6.17
CA LEU A 177 -16.50 -18.33 -5.87
C LEU A 177 -16.59 -16.84 -6.20
N LEU A 178 -15.51 -16.08 -5.99
CA LEU A 178 -15.46 -14.65 -6.23
C LEU A 178 -15.15 -14.28 -7.68
N ASP A 179 -14.67 -15.22 -8.50
CA ASP A 179 -14.40 -14.97 -9.92
C ASP A 179 -15.67 -14.47 -10.64
N GLY A 180 -15.50 -13.40 -11.42
CA GLY A 180 -16.59 -12.73 -12.14
C GLY A 180 -17.64 -12.04 -11.25
N SER A 181 -17.49 -12.00 -9.92
CA SER A 181 -18.45 -11.33 -9.03
C SER A 181 -18.37 -9.80 -9.06
N GLY A 182 -17.25 -9.24 -9.52
CA GLY A 182 -16.96 -7.81 -9.39
C GLY A 182 -16.73 -7.36 -7.94
N TRP A 183 -16.60 -8.30 -6.99
CA TRP A 183 -16.34 -7.96 -5.60
C TRP A 183 -14.95 -7.34 -5.43
N LEU A 184 -14.91 -6.24 -4.69
CA LEU A 184 -13.70 -5.54 -4.29
C LEU A 184 -13.59 -5.50 -2.75
N PRO A 185 -12.39 -5.59 -2.17
CA PRO A 185 -12.18 -5.31 -0.76
C PRO A 185 -12.40 -3.82 -0.49
N GLU A 186 -12.82 -3.50 0.74
CA GLU A 186 -13.15 -2.14 1.18
C GLU A 186 -12.15 -1.05 0.73
N PRO A 187 -10.81 -1.21 0.86
CA PRO A 187 -9.87 -0.16 0.46
C PRO A 187 -9.81 0.13 -1.05
N LEU A 188 -10.38 -0.75 -1.89
CA LEU A 188 -10.45 -0.57 -3.34
C LEU A 188 -11.84 -0.10 -3.80
N ARG A 189 -12.80 -0.01 -2.88
CA ARG A 189 -14.13 0.53 -3.18
C ARG A 189 -14.04 2.04 -3.16
N LEU A 190 -14.46 2.68 -4.24
CA LEU A 190 -14.70 4.11 -4.21
C LEU A 190 -16.00 4.35 -3.45
N VAL A 191 -15.90 4.98 -2.29
CA VAL A 191 -17.08 5.50 -1.60
C VAL A 191 -17.60 6.68 -2.41
N ASP A 192 -18.84 6.55 -2.87
CA ASP A 192 -19.55 7.67 -3.48
C ASP A 192 -20.04 8.60 -2.36
N PRO A 193 -19.56 9.85 -2.26
CA PRO A 193 -20.01 10.79 -1.24
C PRO A 193 -21.49 11.17 -1.39
N ASP A 194 -22.10 10.96 -2.56
CA ASP A 194 -23.51 11.22 -2.82
C ASP A 194 -24.41 9.98 -2.66
N ALA A 195 -23.81 8.79 -2.46
CA ALA A 195 -24.57 7.62 -2.04
C ALA A 195 -25.01 7.80 -0.58
N ALA A 196 -26.33 7.89 -0.37
CA ALA A 196 -26.90 8.03 0.96
C ALA A 196 -26.28 7.00 1.93
N PRO A 197 -25.85 7.42 3.13
CA PRO A 197 -25.23 6.51 4.08
C PRO A 197 -26.25 5.44 4.48
N VAL A 198 -25.99 4.20 4.07
CA VAL A 198 -26.64 3.02 4.68
C VAL A 198 -26.01 2.93 6.06
N GLY A 199 -26.78 3.33 7.07
CA GLY A 199 -26.29 3.61 8.42
C GLY A 199 -25.44 2.49 9.02
N GLN A 200 -24.21 2.84 9.39
CA GLN A 200 -23.47 2.22 10.47
C GLN A 200 -22.88 3.36 11.31
N GLU A 201 -23.69 3.87 12.24
CA GLU A 201 -23.20 4.67 13.35
C GLU A 201 -22.58 3.71 14.38
N GLY A 202 -21.25 3.76 14.53
CA GLY A 202 -20.55 3.01 15.56
C GLY A 202 -19.03 2.99 15.38
N GLU A 203 -18.33 3.77 16.20
CA GLU A 203 -16.86 3.76 16.43
C GLU A 203 -15.94 4.44 15.40
N ALA A 204 -16.12 5.76 15.22
CA ALA A 204 -15.01 6.64 14.89
C ALA A 204 -14.04 6.74 16.09
N GLY A 205 -13.08 5.82 16.19
CA GLY A 205 -12.02 5.90 17.20
C GLY A 205 -11.14 4.68 17.37
N ARG A 206 -11.52 3.51 16.86
CA ARG A 206 -10.69 2.30 16.93
C ARG A 206 -9.86 2.19 15.65
N LEU A 207 -8.54 2.08 15.78
CA LEU A 207 -7.67 1.65 14.69
C LEU A 207 -8.24 0.34 14.11
N PRO A 208 -8.24 0.14 12.78
CA PRO A 208 -8.67 -1.13 12.20
C PRO A 208 -7.94 -2.28 12.90
N GLU A 209 -8.67 -3.31 13.34
CA GLU A 209 -8.15 -4.47 14.10
C GLU A 209 -6.99 -5.18 13.37
N PHE A 210 -6.86 -4.93 12.06
CA PHE A 210 -5.72 -5.27 11.21
C PHE A 210 -4.36 -4.69 11.65
N LEU A 211 -4.29 -3.66 12.51
CA LEU A 211 -3.05 -3.01 12.97
C LEU A 211 -2.75 -3.17 14.47
N ALA A 212 -3.55 -3.94 15.21
CA ALA A 212 -3.20 -4.28 16.59
C ALA A 212 -2.18 -5.42 16.55
N ASP A 213 -0.91 -5.11 16.82
CA ASP A 213 0.13 -6.10 17.07
C ASP A 213 -0.23 -6.87 18.36
N ASP A 214 -0.72 -8.11 18.23
CA ASP A 214 -0.79 -9.06 19.34
C ASP A 214 0.64 -9.59 19.59
N GLU A 215 1.42 -8.85 20.39
CA GLU A 215 2.62 -9.36 21.04
C GLU A 215 2.21 -10.32 22.18
N ASP A 216 2.61 -11.58 22.03
CA ASP A 216 2.96 -12.57 23.06
C ASP A 216 1.90 -13.05 24.06
N GLN A 217 1.24 -14.16 23.72
CA GLN A 217 0.76 -15.13 24.72
C GLN A 217 1.94 -16.01 25.20
N GLU A 218 2.68 -15.53 26.21
CA GLU A 218 3.47 -16.40 27.06
C GLU A 218 2.54 -17.16 28.02
N ASN A 219 2.39 -18.47 27.79
CA ASN A 219 1.81 -19.37 28.77
C ASN A 219 2.79 -19.52 29.95
N ALA A 220 2.47 -18.85 31.05
CA ALA A 220 2.98 -19.20 32.37
C ALA A 220 2.12 -20.34 32.94
N SER A 221 2.71 -21.52 33.11
CA SER A 221 2.25 -22.50 34.09
C SER A 221 3.45 -22.91 34.93
N ASP A 222 3.51 -22.31 36.11
CA ASP A 222 4.40 -22.63 37.21
C ASP A 222 3.69 -23.67 38.08
N ASP A 223 4.31 -24.83 38.32
CA ASP A 223 3.96 -25.74 39.43
C ASP A 223 5.20 -26.62 39.74
N ASP A 224 5.95 -26.19 40.75
CA ASP A 224 6.96 -26.94 41.53
C ASP A 224 6.21 -27.81 42.59
N PRO A 225 6.81 -28.68 43.46
CA PRO A 225 8.20 -29.12 43.60
C PRO A 225 8.36 -30.65 43.83
N HIS A 226 9.60 -31.17 43.81
CA HIS A 226 10.09 -32.06 44.89
C HIS A 226 11.62 -32.28 44.86
N SER A 227 12.20 -31.92 46.01
CA SER A 227 13.53 -32.23 46.54
C SER A 227 13.99 -33.69 46.38
N SER A 228 15.27 -33.89 46.03
CA SER A 228 16.26 -34.71 46.78
C SER A 228 17.57 -34.78 45.97
N THR A 229 18.67 -34.08 46.32
CA THR A 229 19.69 -34.43 47.34
C THR A 229 21.00 -34.99 46.73
N ARG A 230 22.12 -34.36 47.13
CA ARG A 230 23.53 -34.84 47.23
C ARG A 230 24.35 -35.01 45.93
N LEU A 231 25.67 -34.81 45.91
CA LEU A 231 26.68 -34.15 46.76
C LEU A 231 28.01 -34.27 45.97
N ASN A 232 28.88 -33.25 46.06
CA ASN A 232 30.36 -33.26 45.97
C ASN A 232 31.09 -34.16 44.95
N GLU A 233 32.01 -33.58 44.18
CA GLU A 233 33.45 -33.75 44.46
C GLU A 233 34.38 -32.82 43.65
N ILE A 234 35.41 -32.38 44.35
CA ILE A 234 36.52 -31.53 43.96
C ILE A 234 37.60 -32.39 43.29
N LYS A 235 38.23 -31.91 42.20
CA LYS A 235 39.64 -32.28 41.95
C LYS A 235 40.44 -31.18 41.27
N GLU A 236 41.32 -30.65 42.09
CA GLU A 236 42.55 -29.89 41.85
C GLU A 236 43.49 -30.53 40.80
N ARG A 237 44.14 -29.68 39.97
CA ARG A 237 45.60 -29.48 39.84
C ARG A 237 46.10 -29.22 38.40
N ASP A 238 46.60 -28.00 38.24
CA ASP A 238 47.98 -27.64 37.88
C ASP A 238 48.44 -27.72 36.41
N GLY A 239 49.22 -26.71 35.99
CA GLY A 239 50.04 -26.80 34.77
C GLY A 239 50.08 -25.60 33.82
N THR A 240 50.59 -24.45 34.30
CA THR A 240 51.65 -23.62 33.66
C THR A 240 51.59 -23.23 32.16
N ALA A 241 51.55 -21.92 31.90
CA ALA A 241 52.61 -21.11 31.24
C ALA A 241 52.06 -20.02 30.28
N VAL A 242 52.61 -18.82 30.45
CA VAL A 242 52.30 -17.53 29.78
C VAL A 242 53.34 -17.27 28.64
N PRO A 243 53.39 -16.10 27.97
CA PRO A 243 52.93 -15.87 26.59
C PRO A 243 54.08 -15.49 25.61
N GLN A 244 53.74 -15.22 24.35
CA GLN A 244 54.20 -14.02 23.61
C GLN A 244 53.08 -13.52 22.72
#